data_AF-A0A354Q8D4-F1
#
_entry.id   AF-A0A354Q8D4-F1
#
_cell.length_a   1.000
_cell.length_b   1.000
_cell.length_c   1.000
_cell.angle_alpha   90.00
_cell.angle_beta   90.00
_cell.angle_gamma   90.00
#
_symmetry.space_group_name_H-M   'P 1'
#
loop_
_entity.id
_entity.type
_entity.pdbx_description
1 polymer ?
#
loop_
_entity_poly.entity_id
_entity_poly.type
_entity_poly.pdbx_seq_one_letter_code
_entity_poly.pdbx_strand_id
1 'polypeptide(L)'
;LLTERLAEDSRFPQIEFRATEARALLAEDCPEPCQKPEQNFDRILVAIESSAPVGSTGMDPLKTDQLMSLEGMQSLLNRLAPGGWLAVHRFLLPPPRGEMRLLATVITAMRRQGWKPDQRLGVFRTLSTLMVLVSREAWTPKESSRFREFCLSRGFAP
;
A
#
# COMPACT_ATOMS: atom_id res chain seq x y z
N LEU A 1 7.23 -12.21 -26.04
CA LEU A 1 8.70 -12.04 -26.03
C LEU A 1 9.27 -11.67 -24.65
N LEU A 2 9.10 -10.46 -24.09
CA LEU A 2 9.63 -10.15 -22.74
C LEU A 2 8.84 -10.87 -21.63
N THR A 3 7.52 -10.94 -21.78
CA THR A 3 6.61 -11.63 -20.86
C THR A 3 6.86 -13.14 -20.80
N GLU A 4 7.13 -13.76 -21.95
CA GLU A 4 7.50 -15.18 -22.04
C GLU A 4 8.85 -15.45 -21.37
N ARG A 5 9.85 -14.59 -21.60
CA ARG A 5 11.15 -14.67 -20.92
C ARG A 5 11.08 -14.49 -19.41
N LEU A 6 10.20 -13.61 -18.92
CA LEU A 6 9.99 -13.42 -17.48
C LEU A 6 9.26 -14.61 -16.83
N ALA A 7 8.42 -15.31 -17.59
CA ALA A 7 7.75 -16.54 -17.14
C ALA A 7 8.69 -17.75 -17.15
N GLU A 8 9.57 -17.87 -18.17
CA GLU A 8 10.52 -18.98 -18.32
C GLU A 8 11.74 -18.87 -17.40
N ASP A 9 12.21 -17.64 -17.10
CA ASP A 9 13.44 -17.38 -16.33
C ASP A 9 13.13 -16.93 -14.89
N SER A 10 11.92 -17.20 -14.38
CA SER A 10 11.55 -16.89 -13.01
C SER A 10 12.34 -17.77 -12.06
N ARG A 11 13.46 -17.24 -11.54
CA ARG A 11 14.28 -17.84 -10.47
C ARG A 11 13.52 -18.01 -9.14
N PHE A 12 12.23 -17.69 -9.13
CA PHE A 12 11.33 -17.77 -8.00
C PHE A 12 10.00 -18.43 -8.44
N PRO A 13 9.95 -19.77 -8.52
CA PRO A 13 8.76 -20.50 -8.97
C PRO A 13 7.51 -20.25 -8.11
N GLN A 14 7.69 -19.72 -6.90
CA GLN A 14 6.62 -19.30 -5.99
C GLN A 14 6.04 -17.90 -6.26
N ILE A 15 6.58 -17.14 -7.22
CA ILE A 15 6.10 -15.78 -7.55
C ILE A 15 5.25 -15.83 -8.81
N GLU A 16 3.96 -15.55 -8.66
CA GLU A 16 3.02 -15.34 -9.78
C GLU A 16 2.98 -13.85 -10.15
N PHE A 17 3.22 -13.53 -11.42
CA PHE A 17 3.07 -12.18 -11.95
C PHE A 17 1.72 -12.02 -12.64
N ARG A 18 0.97 -10.97 -12.25
CA ARG A 18 -0.30 -10.60 -12.87
C ARG A 18 -0.25 -9.16 -13.36
N ALA A 19 -0.47 -8.96 -14.65
CA ALA A 19 -0.61 -7.63 -15.25
C ALA A 19 -2.11 -7.28 -15.32
N THR A 20 -2.62 -6.69 -14.24
CA THR A 20 -4.02 -6.28 -14.09
C THR A 20 -4.06 -4.86 -13.50
N GLU A 21 -5.06 -4.06 -13.89
CA GLU A 21 -5.31 -2.76 -13.27
C GLU A 21 -5.54 -2.91 -11.77
N ALA A 22 -4.94 -2.05 -10.95
CA ALA A 22 -4.95 -2.26 -9.50
C ALA A 22 -6.35 -2.32 -8.89
N ARG A 23 -7.29 -1.49 -9.38
CA ARG A 23 -8.69 -1.55 -8.96
C ARG A 23 -9.40 -2.82 -9.45
N ALA A 24 -9.09 -3.30 -10.66
CA ALA A 24 -9.65 -4.55 -11.16
C ALA A 24 -9.17 -5.73 -10.32
N LEU A 25 -7.88 -5.78 -9.97
CA LEU A 25 -7.32 -6.80 -9.08
C LEU A 25 -8.01 -6.81 -7.71
N LEU A 26 -8.29 -5.62 -7.13
CA LEU A 26 -8.99 -5.51 -5.84
C LEU A 26 -10.50 -5.72 -5.94
N ALA A 27 -11.08 -5.63 -7.13
CA ALA A 27 -12.49 -5.84 -7.44
C ALA A 27 -12.75 -7.20 -8.10
N GLU A 28 -11.75 -8.07 -8.19
CA GLU A 28 -11.92 -9.47 -8.61
C GLU A 28 -12.81 -10.17 -7.56
N ASP A 29 -14.11 -10.03 -7.73
CA ASP A 29 -15.16 -10.81 -7.11
C ASP A 29 -15.52 -11.90 -8.11
N CYS A 30 -15.50 -13.17 -7.69
CA CYS A 30 -15.80 -14.27 -8.60
C CYS A 30 -17.28 -14.19 -9.03
N PRO A 31 -17.59 -13.99 -10.33
CA PRO A 31 -18.96 -13.76 -10.78
C PRO A 31 -19.81 -15.04 -10.87
N GLU A 32 -19.20 -16.21 -10.68
CA GLU A 32 -19.81 -17.55 -10.65
C GLU A 32 -19.10 -18.34 -9.52
N PRO A 33 -19.59 -19.51 -9.05
CA PRO A 33 -18.90 -20.32 -8.05
C PRO A 33 -17.60 -20.93 -8.63
N CYS A 34 -16.61 -20.08 -8.87
CA CYS A 34 -15.26 -20.46 -9.15
C CYS A 34 -14.71 -21.13 -7.89
N GLN A 35 -14.05 -22.28 -8.06
CA GLN A 35 -13.38 -23.03 -6.98
C GLN A 35 -12.18 -22.27 -6.35
N LYS A 36 -12.07 -20.95 -6.56
CA LYS A 36 -10.98 -20.12 -6.05
C LYS A 36 -11.57 -19.13 -5.02
N PRO A 37 -11.13 -19.19 -3.76
CA PRO A 37 -11.63 -18.28 -2.72
C PRO A 37 -11.25 -16.83 -3.04
N GLU A 38 -12.09 -15.88 -2.63
CA GLU A 38 -11.72 -14.46 -2.53
C GLU A 38 -10.41 -14.36 -1.75
N GLN A 39 -9.32 -14.07 -2.46
CA GLN A 39 -8.00 -14.16 -1.86
C GLN A 39 -7.68 -12.83 -1.19
N ASN A 40 -7.82 -12.83 0.13
CA ASN A 40 -7.24 -11.79 0.96
C ASN A 40 -5.73 -11.97 1.03
N PHE A 41 -5.02 -10.85 1.17
CA PHE A 41 -3.57 -10.81 1.15
C PHE A 41 -3.01 -10.65 2.55
N ASP A 42 -2.03 -11.47 2.91
CA ASP A 42 -1.25 -11.24 4.12
C ASP A 42 -0.48 -9.93 4.03
N ARG A 43 0.07 -9.60 2.85
CA ARG A 43 0.86 -8.39 2.64
C ARG A 43 0.44 -7.72 1.35
N ILE A 44 0.14 -6.43 1.45
CA ILE A 44 -0.08 -5.57 0.29
C ILE A 44 0.99 -4.49 0.32
N LEU A 45 1.80 -4.43 -0.73
CA LEU A 45 2.80 -3.38 -0.92
C LEU A 45 2.41 -2.54 -2.13
N VAL A 46 2.01 -1.29 -1.88
CA VAL A 46 1.86 -0.29 -2.93
C VAL A 46 3.20 0.42 -3.06
N ALA A 47 3.99 -0.04 -4.03
CA ALA A 47 5.31 0.50 -4.30
C ALA A 47 5.22 1.88 -5.00
N ILE A 48 6.34 2.59 -4.99
CA ILE A 48 6.49 3.86 -5.69
C ILE A 48 6.33 3.60 -7.20
N GLU A 49 5.21 4.04 -7.78
CA GLU A 49 4.93 3.82 -9.20
C GLU A 49 5.37 4.98 -10.11
N SER A 50 5.56 6.18 -9.57
CA SER A 50 6.02 7.34 -10.36
C SER A 50 6.92 8.29 -9.55
N SER A 51 8.06 8.64 -10.13
CA SER A 51 9.00 9.66 -9.66
C SER A 51 8.60 11.09 -10.03
N ALA A 52 7.51 11.27 -10.79
CA ALA A 52 7.07 12.59 -11.20
C ALA A 52 6.39 13.33 -10.03
N PRO A 53 6.85 14.53 -9.67
CA PRO A 53 6.20 15.34 -8.67
C PRO A 53 4.75 15.67 -9.02
N VAL A 54 3.86 15.65 -8.02
CA VAL A 54 2.54 16.28 -8.12
C VAL A 54 2.78 17.77 -8.40
N GLY A 55 2.55 18.20 -9.64
CA GLY A 55 2.84 19.56 -10.13
C GLY A 55 4.02 19.69 -11.10
N SER A 56 4.56 18.59 -11.65
CA SER A 56 5.46 18.69 -12.81
C SER A 56 4.69 19.21 -14.04
N THR A 57 5.37 19.96 -14.91
CA THR A 57 4.82 20.44 -16.17
C THR A 57 4.59 19.25 -17.11
N GLY A 58 3.33 18.90 -17.37
CA GLY A 58 2.95 17.77 -18.24
C GLY A 58 1.57 17.21 -17.90
N MET A 59 1.25 16.02 -18.42
CA MET A 59 -0.03 15.33 -18.21
C MET A 59 -0.11 14.52 -16.89
N ASP A 60 0.98 14.40 -16.12
CA ASP A 60 1.02 13.61 -14.88
C ASP A 60 0.14 14.14 -13.73
N PRO A 61 -0.04 15.47 -13.54
CA PRO A 61 -1.02 15.98 -12.57
C PRO A 61 -2.49 15.62 -12.91
N LEU A 62 -2.77 15.25 -14.16
CA LEU A 62 -4.11 14.85 -14.62
C LEU A 62 -4.39 13.36 -14.41
N LYS A 63 -3.37 12.55 -14.09
CA LYS A 63 -3.56 11.14 -13.78
C LYS A 63 -4.08 10.99 -12.36
N THR A 64 -5.33 10.56 -12.24
CA THR A 64 -5.90 10.14 -10.96
C THR A 64 -5.24 8.85 -10.51
N ASP A 65 -4.48 8.92 -9.44
CA ASP A 65 -3.98 7.74 -8.74
C ASP A 65 -5.13 7.06 -8.00
N GLN A 66 -5.70 6.02 -8.62
CA GLN A 66 -6.92 5.38 -8.15
C GLN A 66 -6.74 4.68 -6.81
N LEU A 67 -5.54 4.17 -6.52
CA LEU A 67 -5.25 3.52 -5.23
C LEU A 67 -5.12 4.53 -4.08
N MET A 68 -4.73 5.78 -4.40
CA MET A 68 -4.61 6.85 -3.41
C MET A 68 -5.91 7.64 -3.20
N SER A 69 -7.01 7.22 -3.85
CA SER A 69 -8.35 7.69 -3.53
C SER A 69 -8.86 7.05 -2.24
N LEU A 70 -9.94 7.60 -1.68
CA LEU A 70 -10.57 7.05 -0.49
C LEU A 70 -11.15 5.65 -0.74
N GLU A 71 -11.77 5.46 -1.90
CA GLU A 71 -12.33 4.19 -2.37
C GLU A 71 -11.23 3.17 -2.61
N GLY A 72 -10.15 3.56 -3.29
CA GLY A 72 -8.99 2.68 -3.51
C GLY A 72 -8.36 2.21 -2.21
N MET A 73 -8.20 3.13 -1.25
CA MET A 73 -7.68 2.80 0.08
C MET A 73 -8.62 1.85 0.83
N GLN A 74 -9.94 2.05 0.76
CA GLN A 74 -10.91 1.13 1.36
C GLN A 74 -10.83 -0.26 0.71
N SER A 75 -10.69 -0.35 -0.61
CA SER A 75 -10.50 -1.61 -1.33
C SER A 75 -9.23 -2.35 -0.87
N LEU A 76 -8.11 -1.64 -0.71
CA LEU A 76 -6.86 -2.22 -0.20
C LEU A 76 -7.04 -2.79 1.21
N LEU A 77 -7.64 -2.01 2.12
CA LEU A 77 -7.85 -2.42 3.52
C LEU A 77 -8.83 -3.60 3.64
N ASN A 78 -9.88 -3.64 2.81
CA ASN A 78 -10.86 -4.75 2.78
C ASN A 78 -10.21 -6.08 2.38
N ARG A 79 -9.21 -6.03 1.50
CA ARG A 79 -8.50 -7.20 0.98
C ARG A 79 -7.36 -7.69 1.89
N LEU A 80 -7.17 -7.12 3.07
CA LEU A 80 -6.19 -7.64 4.04
C LEU A 80 -6.69 -8.94 4.66
N ALA A 81 -5.87 -9.99 4.72
CA ALA A 81 -6.17 -11.19 5.48
C ALA A 81 -6.09 -10.91 6.99
N PRO A 82 -6.66 -11.76 7.88
CA PRO A 82 -6.36 -11.71 9.31
C PRO A 82 -4.83 -11.74 9.55
N GLY A 83 -4.30 -10.81 10.34
CA GLY A 83 -2.85 -10.62 10.51
C GLY A 83 -2.17 -9.90 9.34
N GLY A 84 -2.95 -9.34 8.43
CA GLY A 84 -2.50 -8.71 7.19
C GLY A 84 -2.01 -7.28 7.38
N TRP A 85 -1.07 -6.87 6.51
CA TRP A 85 -0.46 -5.54 6.53
C TRP A 85 -0.45 -4.90 5.15
N LEU A 86 -0.82 -3.62 5.11
CA LEU A 86 -0.65 -2.73 3.98
C LEU A 86 0.56 -1.84 4.22
N ALA A 87 1.43 -1.72 3.23
CA ALA A 87 2.51 -0.75 3.17
C ALA A 87 2.36 0.11 1.92
N VAL A 88 2.33 1.43 2.09
CA VAL A 88 2.32 2.40 0.99
C VAL A 88 3.61 3.19 1.03
N HIS A 89 4.40 3.11 -0.05
CA HIS A 89 5.67 3.79 -0.18
C HIS A 89 5.55 4.92 -1.20
N ARG A 90 5.93 6.14 -0.82
CA ARG A 90 5.89 7.34 -1.70
C ARG A 90 7.16 8.15 -1.58
N PHE A 91 7.48 8.91 -2.64
CA PHE A 91 8.43 10.01 -2.51
C PHE A 91 7.90 11.07 -1.56
N LEU A 92 8.80 11.66 -0.79
CA LEU A 92 8.59 12.83 0.05
C LEU A 92 9.15 14.04 -0.71
N LEU A 93 8.25 14.82 -1.30
CA LEU A 93 8.59 15.94 -2.16
C LEU A 93 8.39 17.26 -1.40
N PRO A 94 9.38 18.18 -1.41
CA PRO A 94 9.21 19.50 -0.83
C PRO A 94 8.41 20.41 -1.77
N PRO A 95 7.41 21.18 -1.27
CA PRO A 95 6.83 21.10 0.06
C PRO A 95 5.90 19.88 0.21
N PRO A 96 5.81 19.27 1.42
CA PRO A 96 5.00 18.07 1.63
C PRO A 96 3.51 18.40 1.45
N ARG A 97 2.88 17.80 0.45
CA ARG A 97 1.48 18.03 0.08
C ARG A 97 0.77 16.72 -0.21
N GLY A 98 1.36 15.90 -1.09
CA GLY A 98 0.80 14.61 -1.48
C GLY A 98 0.81 13.60 -0.33
N GLU A 99 1.83 13.68 0.52
CA GLU A 99 2.09 12.81 1.66
C GLU A 99 1.10 13.08 2.79
N MET A 100 0.83 14.35 3.09
CA MET A 100 -0.18 14.74 4.07
C MET A 100 -1.59 14.38 3.59
N ARG A 101 -1.86 14.55 2.29
CA ARG A 101 -3.11 14.09 1.67
C ARG A 101 -3.25 12.57 1.78
N LEU A 102 -2.19 11.81 1.50
CA LEU A 102 -2.19 10.36 1.66
C LEU A 102 -2.50 9.94 3.10
N LEU A 103 -1.81 10.52 4.09
CA LEU A 103 -2.07 10.23 5.50
C LEU A 103 -3.53 10.53 5.89
N ALA A 104 -4.07 11.67 5.45
CA ALA A 104 -5.47 12.02 5.68
C ALA A 104 -6.43 11.01 5.03
N THR A 105 -6.16 10.58 3.79
CA THR A 105 -6.94 9.55 3.10
C THR A 105 -6.93 8.23 3.84
N VAL A 106 -5.74 7.75 4.25
CA VAL A 106 -5.57 6.50 5.01
C VAL A 106 -6.33 6.54 6.32
N ILE A 107 -6.14 7.60 7.12
CA ILE A 107 -6.83 7.78 8.41
C ILE A 107 -8.35 7.80 8.21
N THR A 108 -8.83 8.47 7.15
CA THR A 108 -10.26 8.54 6.84
C THR A 108 -10.82 7.18 6.44
N ALA A 109 -10.11 6.43 5.59
CA ALA A 109 -10.50 5.08 5.17
C ALA A 109 -10.61 4.13 6.37
N MET A 110 -9.61 4.15 7.26
CA MET A 110 -9.60 3.34 8.49
C MET A 110 -10.79 3.67 9.40
N ARG A 111 -11.05 4.96 9.64
CA ARG A 111 -12.20 5.40 10.46
C ARG A 111 -13.53 4.94 9.88
N ARG A 112 -13.69 4.97 8.55
CA ARG A 112 -14.90 4.46 7.87
C ARG A 112 -15.12 2.96 8.04
N GLN A 113 -14.05 2.18 8.30
CA GLN A 113 -14.16 0.76 8.66
C GLN A 113 -14.35 0.53 10.17
N GLY A 114 -14.49 1.60 10.97
CA GLY A 114 -14.56 1.52 12.43
C GLY A 114 -13.22 1.21 13.09
N TRP A 115 -12.10 1.29 12.35
CA TRP A 115 -10.77 1.03 12.88
C TRP A 115 -10.21 2.28 13.56
N LYS A 116 -9.50 2.07 14.68
CA LYS A 116 -8.81 3.11 15.44
C LYS A 116 -7.38 3.31 14.88
N PRO A 117 -7.08 4.43 14.19
CA PRO A 117 -5.79 4.59 13.51
C PRO A 117 -4.60 4.61 14.46
N ASP A 118 -4.75 5.20 15.64
CA ASP A 118 -3.75 5.27 16.71
C ASP A 118 -3.24 3.89 17.17
N GLN A 119 -4.00 2.83 16.91
CA GLN A 119 -3.64 1.47 17.29
C GLN A 119 -3.13 0.62 16.12
N ARG A 120 -3.12 1.13 14.89
CA ARG A 120 -2.97 0.32 13.67
C ARG A 120 -2.09 0.96 12.60
N LEU A 121 -1.75 2.23 12.77
CA LEU A 121 -1.03 3.05 11.80
C LEU A 121 0.40 3.31 12.27
N GLY A 122 1.36 2.92 11.44
CA GLY A 122 2.76 3.32 11.54
C GLY A 122 3.14 4.23 10.38
N VAL A 123 3.97 5.23 10.65
CA VAL A 123 4.52 6.09 9.61
C VAL A 123 5.99 6.25 9.90
N PHE A 124 6.83 6.25 8.86
CA PHE A 124 8.19 6.74 8.98
C PHE A 124 8.64 7.34 7.65
N ARG A 125 9.67 8.18 7.70
CA ARG A 125 10.26 8.80 6.52
C ARG A 125 11.77 8.66 6.46
N THR A 126 12.29 8.77 5.25
CA THR A 126 13.69 9.01 4.95
C THR A 126 13.87 10.49 4.57
N LEU A 127 14.99 10.84 3.92
CA LEU A 127 15.18 12.16 3.31
C LEU A 127 14.29 12.37 2.08
N SER A 128 13.93 11.31 1.37
CA SER A 128 13.27 11.39 0.07
C SER A 128 12.00 10.56 -0.03
N THR A 129 11.63 9.79 1.00
CA THR A 129 10.44 8.92 0.97
C THR A 129 9.67 8.92 2.27
N LEU A 130 8.36 8.63 2.17
CA LEU A 130 7.46 8.33 3.27
C LEU A 130 6.96 6.89 3.12
N MET A 131 6.95 6.13 4.21
CA MET A 131 6.31 4.84 4.32
C MET A 131 5.14 4.92 5.30
N VAL A 132 3.96 4.49 4.86
CA VAL A 132 2.75 4.37 5.66
C VAL A 132 2.40 2.90 5.80
N LEU A 133 2.25 2.43 7.03
CA LEU A 133 1.96 1.05 7.38
C LEU A 133 0.61 0.97 8.10
N VAL A 134 -0.24 0.06 7.64
CA VAL A 134 -1.54 -0.22 8.28
C VAL A 134 -1.66 -1.71 8.51
N SER A 135 -1.98 -2.11 9.74
CA SER A 135 -2.32 -3.50 10.06
C SER A 135 -3.83 -3.69 10.15
N ARG A 136 -4.31 -4.89 9.81
CA ARG A 136 -5.73 -5.25 9.98
C ARG A 136 -6.12 -5.35 11.45
N GLU A 137 -5.22 -5.71 12.35
CA GLU A 137 -5.44 -5.79 13.79
C GLU A 137 -4.71 -4.68 14.53
N ALA A 138 -5.15 -4.37 15.76
CA ALA A 138 -4.44 -3.43 16.62
C ALA A 138 -3.05 -3.98 16.98
N TRP A 139 -2.04 -3.11 16.94
CA TRP A 139 -0.68 -3.43 17.32
C TRP A 139 -0.63 -3.79 18.78
N THR A 140 0.01 -4.92 19.07
CA THR A 140 0.49 -5.24 20.40
C THR A 140 1.57 -4.23 20.83
N PRO A 141 1.82 -4.07 22.14
CA PRO A 141 2.94 -3.27 22.62
C PRO A 141 4.28 -3.72 22.03
N LYS A 142 4.44 -5.04 21.82
CA LYS A 142 5.63 -5.63 21.20
C LYS A 142 5.81 -5.19 19.74
N GLU A 143 4.74 -5.13 18.95
CA GLU A 143 4.80 -4.66 17.55
C GLU A 143 5.14 -3.17 17.49
N SER A 144 4.53 -2.37 18.36
CA SER A 144 4.85 -0.94 18.48
C SER A 144 6.32 -0.69 18.83
N SER A 145 6.87 -1.44 19.78
CA SER A 145 8.29 -1.35 20.14
C SER A 145 9.20 -1.78 18.99
N ARG A 146 8.91 -2.92 18.35
CA ARG A 146 9.68 -3.42 17.19
C ARG A 146 9.67 -2.44 16.03
N PHE A 147 8.55 -1.77 15.77
CA PHE A 147 8.45 -0.74 14.75
C PHE A 147 9.40 0.45 15.04
N ARG A 148 9.40 0.95 16.29
CA ARG A 148 10.28 2.04 16.70
C ARG A 148 11.75 1.64 16.66
N GLU A 149 12.09 0.47 17.18
CA GLU A 149 13.45 -0.09 17.14
C GLU A 149 13.95 -0.23 15.69
N PHE A 150 13.09 -0.75 14.79
CA PHE A 150 13.40 -0.84 13.37
C PHE A 150 13.72 0.54 12.79
N CYS A 151 12.87 1.55 13.02
CA CYS A 151 13.10 2.90 12.51
C CYS A 151 14.42 3.48 13.01
N LEU A 152 14.66 3.42 14.33
CA LEU A 152 15.87 3.96 14.95
C LEU A 152 17.13 3.25 14.47
N SER A 153 17.12 1.92 14.38
CA SER A 153 18.27 1.12 13.91
C SER A 153 18.66 1.41 12.46
N ARG A 154 17.75 1.96 11.66
CA ARG A 154 17.95 2.31 10.25
C ARG A 154 18.08 3.82 10.00
N GLY A 155 18.01 4.64 11.05
CA GLY A 155 18.04 6.10 10.92
C GLY A 155 16.78 6.69 10.26
N PHE A 156 15.66 5.97 10.29
CA PHE A 156 14.37 6.47 9.82
C PHE A 156 13.70 7.33 10.89
N ALA A 157 13.01 8.38 10.46
CA ALA A 157 12.23 9.23 11.36
C ALA A 157 10.78 8.72 11.38
N PRO A 158 10.32 8.08 12.49
CA PRO A 158 8.92 7.68 12.66
C PRO A 158 7.99 8.88 12.89
#